data_AF-A0A2N0B2T3-F1
#
_entry.id   AF-A0A2N0B2T3-F1
#
_cell.length_a   1.000
_cell.length_b   1.000
_cell.length_c   1.000
_cell.angle_alpha   90.00
_cell.angle_beta   90.00
_cell.angle_gamma   90.00
#
_symmetry.space_group_name_H-M   'P 1'
#
loop_
_entity.id
_entity.type
_entity.pdbx_description
1 polymer ?
#
loop_
_entity_poly.entity_id
_entity_poly.type
_entity_poly.pdbx_seq_one_letter_code
_entity_poly.pdbx_strand_id
1 'polypeptide(L)'
;SGAVSSSTLKAKSSGRAIPKTRDVLIPKSFVLKIKNPKVNAIYHELQKLSVTNYANAVAVSFRVFIELTLDCYIEANNPPQVNVNSSLLTKITEIATDLEKKNIADKYICKGVRSAANNKNDLLGIETWNAYVHNANFSPTGQNLIITWDNIQSFIEKVWENIV
;
A
#
# COMPACT_ATOMS: atom_id res chain seq x y z
N SER A 1 9.13 -50.29 51.68
CA SER A 1 8.00 -50.15 50.74
C SER A 1 7.10 -49.03 51.26
N GLY A 2 7.08 -47.80 50.75
CA GLY A 2 7.32 -47.31 49.40
C GLY A 2 5.98 -47.04 48.72
N ALA A 3 5.37 -45.88 48.99
CA ALA A 3 4.20 -45.39 48.25
C ALA A 3 4.41 -43.90 47.94
N VAL A 4 4.77 -43.63 46.69
CA VAL A 4 5.03 -42.32 46.12
C VAL A 4 3.71 -41.69 45.68
N SER A 5 3.58 -40.39 45.97
CA SER A 5 2.49 -39.50 45.54
C SER A 5 2.34 -39.45 44.01
N SER A 6 1.11 -39.29 43.53
CA SER A 6 0.84 -38.75 42.18
C SER A 6 -0.28 -37.72 42.21
N SER A 7 0.12 -36.46 42.46
CA SER A 7 -0.69 -35.28 42.19
C SER A 7 -0.80 -35.07 40.68
N THR A 8 -2.01 -35.18 40.13
CA THR A 8 -2.29 -34.90 38.71
C THR A 8 -2.31 -33.39 38.44
N LEU A 9 -1.29 -32.91 37.73
CA LEU A 9 -1.23 -31.55 37.19
C LEU A 9 -2.18 -31.44 35.97
N LYS A 10 -3.22 -30.60 36.06
CA LYS A 10 -4.02 -30.17 34.91
C LYS A 10 -3.20 -29.20 34.05
N ALA A 11 -2.84 -29.61 32.84
CA ALA A 11 -2.24 -28.75 31.83
C ALA A 11 -3.29 -27.75 31.30
N LYS A 12 -3.05 -26.44 31.49
CA LYS A 12 -3.75 -25.37 30.77
C LYS A 12 -3.23 -25.34 29.34
N SER A 13 -4.06 -25.69 28.36
CA SER A 13 -3.77 -25.44 26.95
C SER A 13 -3.87 -23.94 26.67
N SER A 14 -2.72 -23.25 26.62
CA SER A 14 -2.67 -21.91 26.02
C SER A 14 -2.87 -22.07 24.52
N GLY A 15 -4.10 -21.92 24.05
CA GLY A 15 -4.39 -21.83 22.63
C GLY A 15 -3.53 -20.73 22.02
N ARG A 16 -2.61 -21.11 21.14
CA ARG A 16 -1.78 -20.18 20.36
C ARG A 16 -2.76 -19.32 19.55
N ALA A 17 -2.90 -18.05 19.90
CA ALA A 17 -3.76 -17.13 19.15
C ALA A 17 -3.40 -17.23 17.68
N ILE A 18 -4.37 -17.55 16.83
CA ILE A 18 -4.20 -17.51 15.38
C ILE A 18 -3.77 -16.07 15.04
N PRO A 19 -2.67 -15.86 14.31
CA PRO A 19 -2.28 -14.52 13.89
C PRO A 19 -3.47 -13.84 13.23
N LYS A 20 -3.91 -12.69 13.76
CA LYS A 20 -4.97 -11.92 13.11
C LYS A 20 -4.47 -11.55 11.72
N THR A 21 -5.14 -12.07 10.69
CA THR A 21 -4.94 -11.63 9.32
C THR A 21 -5.20 -10.13 9.24
N ARG A 22 -4.36 -9.39 8.52
CA ARG A 22 -4.49 -7.94 8.36
C ARG A 22 -5.85 -7.64 7.72
N ASP A 23 -6.63 -6.74 8.34
CA ASP A 23 -7.94 -6.30 7.82
C ASP A 23 -7.95 -4.82 7.40
N VAL A 24 -6.80 -4.14 7.43
CA VAL A 24 -6.69 -2.75 6.94
C VAL A 24 -5.68 -2.68 5.81
N LEU A 25 -5.83 -1.72 4.90
CA LEU A 25 -4.93 -1.63 3.75
C LEU A 25 -3.51 -1.27 4.21
N ILE A 26 -3.42 -0.16 4.94
CA ILE A 26 -2.18 0.39 5.45
C ILE A 26 -2.04 0.01 6.94
N PRO A 27 -0.97 -0.69 7.34
CA PRO A 27 -0.72 -0.97 8.74
C PRO A 27 -0.59 0.31 9.57
N LYS A 28 -1.13 0.34 10.79
CA LYS A 28 -0.96 1.47 11.73
C LYS A 28 0.50 1.72 12.12
N SER A 29 1.36 0.70 11.98
CA SER A 29 2.80 0.79 12.21
C SER A 29 3.54 1.55 11.11
N PHE A 30 2.96 1.69 9.92
CA PHE A 30 3.52 2.48 8.84
C PHE A 30 3.13 3.93 9.04
N VAL A 31 4.09 4.81 9.32
CA VAL A 31 3.86 6.21 9.71
C VAL A 31 4.46 7.15 8.67
N LEU A 32 3.62 8.00 8.07
CA LEU A 32 4.04 9.06 7.14
C LEU A 32 3.78 10.44 7.73
N LYS A 33 4.64 11.42 7.38
CA LYS A 33 4.44 12.84 7.70
C LYS A 33 3.85 13.55 6.49
N ILE A 34 2.52 13.54 6.37
CA ILE A 34 1.81 14.12 5.23
C ILE A 34 1.31 15.52 5.58
N LYS A 35 1.81 16.54 4.88
CA LYS A 35 1.38 17.94 5.08
C LYS A 35 0.04 18.25 4.44
N ASN A 36 -0.26 17.65 3.29
CA ASN A 36 -1.52 17.89 2.59
C ASN A 36 -2.69 17.31 3.43
N PRO A 37 -3.63 18.14 3.92
CA PRO A 37 -4.65 17.68 4.87
C PRO A 37 -5.60 16.64 4.27
N LYS A 38 -5.92 16.75 2.98
CA LYS A 38 -6.79 15.79 2.29
C LYS A 38 -6.08 14.44 2.14
N VAL A 39 -4.82 14.45 1.71
CA VAL A 39 -4.05 13.21 1.54
C VAL A 39 -3.82 12.54 2.89
N ASN A 40 -3.56 13.32 3.95
CA ASN A 40 -3.40 12.80 5.30
C ASN A 40 -4.69 12.17 5.85
N ALA A 41 -5.85 12.77 5.58
CA ALA A 41 -7.15 12.21 5.96
C ALA A 41 -7.38 10.85 5.29
N ILE A 42 -7.18 10.75 3.97
CA ILE A 42 -7.33 9.49 3.21
C ILE A 42 -6.36 8.43 3.71
N TYR A 43 -5.10 8.79 3.96
CA TYR A 43 -4.11 7.89 4.55
C TYR A 43 -4.59 7.29 5.88
N HIS A 44 -5.14 8.10 6.79
CA HIS A 44 -5.67 7.62 8.06
C HIS A 44 -6.98 6.83 7.91
N GLU A 45 -7.81 7.12 6.91
CA GLU A 45 -8.99 6.30 6.57
C GLU A 45 -8.57 4.91 6.11
N LEU A 46 -7.53 4.80 5.26
CA LEU A 46 -6.96 3.53 4.79
C LEU A 46 -6.30 2.70 5.91
N GLN A 47 -5.99 3.30 7.06
CA GLN A 47 -5.55 2.62 8.29
C GLN A 47 -6.70 2.13 9.18
N LYS A 48 -7.96 2.40 8.81
CA LYS A 48 -9.17 2.10 9.60
C LYS A 48 -10.20 1.28 8.84
N LEU A 49 -10.36 1.51 7.54
CA LEU A 49 -11.34 0.82 6.71
C LEU A 49 -11.01 -0.67 6.63
N SER A 50 -12.01 -1.50 6.93
CA SER A 50 -11.91 -2.96 6.79
C SER A 50 -11.85 -3.33 5.30
N VAL A 51 -10.74 -3.93 4.86
CA VAL A 51 -10.55 -4.39 3.48
C VAL A 51 -11.41 -5.61 3.17
N THR A 52 -11.81 -6.37 4.19
CA THR A 52 -12.77 -7.47 4.03
C THR A 52 -14.19 -6.96 3.79
N ASN A 53 -14.63 -5.94 4.55
CA ASN A 53 -16.01 -5.45 4.47
C ASN A 53 -16.22 -4.37 3.40
N TYR A 54 -15.18 -3.61 3.06
CA TYR A 54 -15.28 -2.40 2.22
C TYR A 54 -14.28 -2.38 1.06
N ALA A 55 -14.00 -3.55 0.45
CA ALA A 55 -12.97 -3.71 -0.59
C ALA A 55 -13.06 -2.67 -1.74
N ASN A 56 -14.26 -2.38 -2.25
CA ASN A 56 -14.46 -1.37 -3.30
C ASN A 56 -14.08 0.04 -2.83
N ALA A 57 -14.56 0.45 -1.66
CA ALA A 57 -14.25 1.77 -1.11
C ALA A 57 -12.76 1.92 -0.81
N VAL A 58 -12.12 0.85 -0.30
CA VAL A 58 -10.67 0.79 -0.11
C VAL A 58 -9.94 0.92 -1.43
N ALA A 59 -10.34 0.19 -2.47
CA ALA A 59 -9.68 0.25 -3.78
C ALA A 59 -9.73 1.65 -4.41
N VAL A 60 -10.90 2.31 -4.36
CA VAL A 60 -11.07 3.69 -4.85
C VAL A 60 -10.20 4.65 -4.03
N SER A 61 -10.28 4.58 -2.71
CA SER A 61 -9.52 5.45 -1.80
C SER A 61 -8.02 5.24 -1.95
N PHE A 62 -7.59 4.00 -2.18
CA PHE A 62 -6.19 3.64 -2.43
C PHE A 62 -5.69 4.27 -3.72
N ARG A 63 -6.44 4.13 -4.83
CA ARG A 63 -6.07 4.77 -6.10
C ARG A 63 -5.94 6.30 -5.94
N VAL A 64 -6.90 6.94 -5.25
CA VAL A 64 -6.86 8.38 -4.97
C VAL A 64 -5.66 8.75 -4.10
N PHE A 65 -5.35 7.95 -3.07
CA PHE A 65 -4.18 8.19 -2.22
C PHE A 65 -2.87 8.15 -3.01
N ILE A 66 -2.71 7.17 -3.91
CA ILE A 66 -1.51 7.06 -4.75
C ILE A 66 -1.43 8.23 -5.73
N GLU A 67 -2.51 8.55 -6.43
CA GLU A 67 -2.55 9.69 -7.36
C GLU A 67 -2.13 10.99 -6.68
N LEU A 68 -2.75 11.32 -5.53
CA LEU A 68 -2.45 12.56 -4.81
C LEU A 68 -1.06 12.55 -4.15
N THR A 69 -0.54 11.39 -3.75
CA THR A 69 0.84 11.26 -3.25
C THR A 69 1.84 11.64 -4.34
N LEU A 70 1.62 11.15 -5.56
CA LEU A 70 2.49 11.47 -6.70
C LEU A 70 2.34 12.93 -7.13
N ASP A 71 1.14 13.51 -7.06
CA ASP A 71 0.93 14.93 -7.31
C ASP A 71 1.68 15.80 -6.31
N CYS A 72 1.63 15.47 -5.01
CA CYS A 72 2.41 16.18 -3.98
C CYS A 72 3.92 16.13 -4.28
N TYR A 73 4.43 15.00 -4.77
CA TYR A 73 5.83 14.89 -5.19
C TYR A 73 6.15 15.79 -6.37
N ILE A 74 5.31 15.78 -7.41
CA ILE A 74 5.49 16.58 -8.61
C ILE A 74 5.49 18.08 -8.26
N GLU A 75 4.56 18.51 -7.43
CA GLU A 75 4.47 19.91 -6.97
C GLU A 75 5.72 20.34 -6.18
N ALA A 76 6.25 19.45 -5.33
CA ALA A 76 7.42 19.75 -4.50
C ALA A 76 8.74 19.71 -5.26
N ASN A 77 8.87 18.85 -6.28
CA ASN A 77 10.16 18.56 -6.93
C ASN A 77 10.26 19.03 -8.38
N ASN A 78 9.13 19.33 -9.02
CA ASN A 78 9.01 19.72 -10.43
C ASN A 78 9.89 18.88 -11.41
N PRO A 79 9.75 17.54 -11.40
CA PRO A 79 10.51 16.67 -12.30
C PRO A 79 10.23 16.99 -13.78
N PRO A 80 11.24 16.93 -14.68
CA PRO A 80 11.15 17.53 -16.01
C PRO A 80 10.21 16.83 -17.01
N GLN A 81 9.90 15.55 -16.79
CA GLN A 81 9.18 14.72 -17.76
C GLN A 81 7.73 14.41 -17.35
N VAL A 82 7.24 15.01 -16.27
CA VAL A 82 5.90 14.71 -15.73
C VAL A 82 5.30 15.92 -15.03
N ASN A 83 3.98 16.02 -15.09
CA ASN A 83 3.18 17.01 -14.36
C ASN A 83 1.91 16.38 -13.77
N VAL A 84 1.17 17.15 -12.96
CA VAL A 84 -0.04 16.68 -12.26
C VAL A 84 -1.17 16.20 -13.19
N ASN A 85 -1.18 16.62 -14.45
CA ASN A 85 -2.17 16.20 -15.46
C ASN A 85 -1.74 14.95 -16.24
N SER A 86 -0.52 14.45 -15.99
CA SER A 86 -0.01 13.25 -16.63
C SER A 86 -0.78 12.01 -16.18
N SER A 87 -0.80 10.97 -17.00
CA SER A 87 -1.44 9.71 -16.60
C SER A 87 -0.77 9.10 -15.37
N LEU A 88 -1.50 8.33 -14.58
CA LEU A 88 -0.94 7.65 -13.40
C LEU A 88 0.26 6.75 -13.75
N LEU A 89 0.23 6.10 -14.91
CA LEU A 89 1.37 5.31 -15.43
C LEU A 89 2.61 6.19 -15.64
N THR A 90 2.42 7.34 -16.29
CA THR A 90 3.48 8.31 -16.54
C THR A 90 4.03 8.85 -15.21
N LYS A 91 3.15 9.18 -14.27
CA LYS A 91 3.55 9.63 -12.92
C LYS A 91 4.43 8.61 -12.22
N ILE A 92 4.00 7.36 -12.15
CA ILE A 92 4.78 6.29 -11.53
C ILE A 92 6.14 6.12 -12.21
N THR A 93 6.16 6.09 -13.55
CA THR A 93 7.38 5.79 -14.32
C THR A 93 8.42 6.91 -14.20
N GLU A 94 7.99 8.16 -14.35
CA GLU A 94 8.89 9.31 -14.32
C GLU A 94 9.35 9.64 -12.90
N ILE A 95 8.48 9.52 -11.89
CA ILE A 95 8.88 9.72 -10.49
C ILE A 95 9.86 8.63 -10.03
N ALA A 96 9.61 7.36 -10.38
CA ALA A 96 10.56 6.29 -10.09
C ALA A 96 11.93 6.53 -10.77
N THR A 97 11.93 7.09 -11.98
CA THR A 97 13.15 7.46 -12.70
C THR A 97 13.87 8.64 -12.05
N ASP A 98 13.13 9.66 -11.61
CA ASP A 98 13.68 10.82 -10.90
C ASP A 98 14.30 10.42 -9.56
N LEU A 99 13.61 9.61 -8.76
CA LEU A 99 14.13 9.08 -7.49
C LEU A 99 15.37 8.20 -7.67
N GLU A 100 15.42 7.39 -8.74
CA GLU A 100 16.59 6.57 -9.09
C GLU A 100 17.77 7.46 -9.49
N LYS A 101 17.57 8.49 -10.32
CA LYS A 101 18.61 9.45 -10.74
C LYS A 101 19.19 10.24 -9.58
N LYS A 102 18.34 10.58 -8.60
CA LYS A 102 18.76 11.27 -7.36
C LYS A 102 19.45 10.34 -6.35
N ASN A 103 19.60 9.04 -6.65
CA ASN A 103 20.11 7.99 -5.74
C ASN A 103 19.33 7.89 -4.42
N ILE A 104 18.04 8.22 -4.44
CA ILE A 104 17.19 8.20 -3.24
C ILE A 104 16.51 6.84 -3.08
N ALA A 105 16.01 6.28 -4.18
CA ALA A 105 15.38 4.98 -4.21
C ALA A 105 16.28 3.93 -4.87
N ASP A 106 16.30 2.74 -4.29
CA ASP A 106 16.99 1.59 -4.88
C ASP A 106 16.40 1.28 -6.27
N LYS A 107 17.27 1.04 -7.24
CA LYS A 107 16.94 0.56 -8.59
C LYS A 107 15.99 -0.64 -8.58
N TYR A 108 16.08 -1.53 -7.59
CA TYR A 108 15.16 -2.66 -7.45
C TYR A 108 13.74 -2.23 -7.08
N ILE A 109 13.59 -1.25 -6.18
CA ILE A 109 12.28 -0.65 -5.82
C ILE A 109 11.68 0.00 -7.07
N CYS A 110 12.44 0.84 -7.75
CA CYS A 110 11.97 1.55 -8.95
C CYS A 110 11.61 0.58 -10.09
N LYS A 111 12.41 -0.48 -10.30
CA LYS A 111 12.11 -1.51 -11.31
C LYS A 111 10.83 -2.27 -10.99
N GLY A 112 10.63 -2.66 -9.73
CA GLY A 112 9.43 -3.40 -9.29
C GLY A 112 8.16 -2.61 -9.57
N VAL A 113 8.10 -1.36 -9.12
CA VAL A 113 6.91 -0.51 -9.30
C VAL A 113 6.65 -0.20 -10.78
N ARG A 114 7.69 0.10 -11.56
CA ARG A 114 7.54 0.30 -13.02
C ARG A 114 7.01 -0.96 -13.71
N SER A 115 7.52 -2.14 -13.36
CA SER A 115 7.06 -3.40 -13.94
C SER A 115 5.60 -3.66 -13.61
N ALA A 116 5.22 -3.42 -12.35
CA ALA A 116 3.86 -3.65 -11.88
C ALA A 116 2.85 -2.67 -12.50
N ALA A 117 3.21 -1.38 -12.64
CA ALA A 117 2.35 -0.39 -13.27
C ALA A 117 2.12 -0.64 -14.77
N ASN A 118 3.13 -1.16 -15.48
CA ASN A 118 3.03 -1.48 -16.92
C ASN A 118 2.33 -2.81 -17.21
N ASN A 119 2.29 -3.73 -16.24
CA ASN A 119 1.63 -5.02 -16.43
C ASN A 119 0.12 -4.89 -16.20
N LYS A 120 -0.65 -5.01 -17.28
CA LYS A 120 -2.12 -4.92 -17.28
C LYS A 120 -2.80 -5.93 -16.36
N ASN A 121 -2.15 -7.06 -16.09
CA ASN A 121 -2.65 -8.14 -15.24
C ASN A 121 -2.13 -8.04 -13.80
N ASP A 122 -1.26 -7.08 -13.51
CA ASP A 122 -0.77 -6.86 -12.15
C ASP A 122 -1.81 -6.12 -11.32
N LEU A 123 -1.77 -6.33 -10.01
CA LEU A 123 -2.66 -5.68 -9.06
C LEU A 123 -2.38 -4.17 -8.90
N LEU A 124 -1.20 -3.71 -9.34
CA LEU A 124 -0.83 -2.30 -9.51
C LEU A 124 -1.03 -1.79 -10.94
N GLY A 125 -1.46 -2.66 -11.86
CA GLY A 125 -1.70 -2.30 -13.24
C GLY A 125 -2.77 -1.20 -13.32
N ILE A 126 -2.49 -0.15 -14.08
CA ILE A 126 -3.43 0.98 -14.22
C ILE A 126 -4.78 0.53 -14.77
N GLU A 127 -4.78 -0.47 -15.65
CA GLU A 127 -6.01 -1.08 -16.17
C GLU A 127 -6.80 -1.81 -15.08
N THR A 128 -6.14 -2.58 -14.20
CA THR A 128 -6.76 -3.23 -13.04
C THR A 128 -7.42 -2.22 -12.12
N TRP A 129 -6.72 -1.12 -11.79
CA TRP A 129 -7.26 -0.06 -10.94
C TRP A 129 -8.39 0.70 -11.59
N ASN A 130 -8.31 0.97 -12.89
CA ASN A 130 -9.42 1.58 -13.62
C ASN A 130 -10.63 0.62 -13.66
N ALA A 131 -10.41 -0.69 -13.81
CA ALA A 131 -11.48 -1.68 -13.79
C ALA A 131 -12.17 -1.75 -12.43
N TYR A 132 -11.46 -1.63 -11.30
CA TYR A 132 -12.09 -1.54 -9.97
C TYR A 132 -13.05 -0.36 -9.81
N VAL A 133 -12.86 0.72 -10.59
CA VAL A 133 -13.72 1.91 -10.52
C VAL A 133 -14.85 1.85 -11.55
N HIS A 134 -14.58 1.36 -12.76
CA HIS A 134 -15.47 1.54 -13.91
C HIS A 134 -16.11 0.26 -14.44
N ASN A 135 -15.64 -0.93 -14.04
CA ASN A 135 -16.20 -2.20 -14.48
C ASN A 135 -17.14 -2.77 -13.42
N ALA A 136 -18.45 -2.72 -13.67
CA ALA A 136 -19.48 -3.23 -12.77
C ALA A 136 -19.37 -4.74 -12.46
N ASN A 137 -18.67 -5.50 -13.31
CA ASN A 137 -18.52 -6.95 -13.18
C ASN A 137 -17.13 -7.36 -12.66
N PHE A 138 -16.31 -6.41 -12.20
CA PHE A 138 -14.98 -6.70 -11.68
C PHE A 138 -14.76 -6.03 -10.33
N SER A 139 -14.51 -6.83 -9.30
CA SER A 139 -14.35 -6.35 -7.93
C SER A 139 -12.96 -6.68 -7.36
N PRO A 140 -12.38 -5.79 -6.54
CA PRO A 140 -11.18 -6.07 -5.81
C PRO A 140 -11.45 -7.08 -4.70
N THR A 141 -10.42 -7.85 -4.33
CA THR A 141 -10.42 -8.64 -3.10
C THR A 141 -9.53 -7.97 -2.08
N GLY A 142 -9.88 -8.07 -0.79
CA GLY A 142 -9.06 -7.48 0.28
C GLY A 142 -7.61 -7.99 0.26
N GLN A 143 -7.41 -9.28 -0.02
CA GLN A 143 -6.08 -9.88 -0.14
C GLN A 143 -5.26 -9.26 -1.28
N ASN A 144 -5.87 -9.04 -2.45
CA ASN A 144 -5.18 -8.43 -3.57
C ASN A 144 -4.75 -7.00 -3.21
N LEU A 145 -5.64 -6.20 -2.63
CA LEU A 145 -5.32 -4.83 -2.21
C LEU A 145 -4.18 -4.80 -1.18
N ILE A 146 -4.17 -5.76 -0.25
CA ILE A 146 -3.10 -5.93 0.74
C ILE A 146 -1.75 -6.18 0.07
N ILE A 147 -1.71 -7.16 -0.85
CA ILE A 147 -0.48 -7.52 -1.59
C ILE A 147 0.01 -6.32 -2.41
N THR A 148 -0.92 -5.63 -3.09
CA THR A 148 -0.64 -4.41 -3.85
C THR A 148 0.04 -3.35 -3.00
N TRP A 149 -0.50 -3.08 -1.79
CA TRP A 149 0.11 -2.14 -0.85
C TRP A 149 1.52 -2.57 -0.44
N ASP A 150 1.69 -3.84 -0.05
CA ASP A 150 2.97 -4.36 0.44
C ASP A 150 4.08 -4.24 -0.62
N ASN A 151 3.72 -4.42 -1.89
CA ASN A 151 4.66 -4.30 -3.01
C ASN A 151 5.12 -2.86 -3.28
N ILE A 152 4.33 -1.84 -2.90
CA ILE A 152 4.67 -0.43 -3.16
C ILE A 152 5.00 0.38 -1.91
N GLN A 153 4.81 -0.18 -0.72
CA GLN A 153 4.99 0.55 0.52
C GLN A 153 6.33 1.29 0.57
N SER A 154 7.43 0.59 0.26
CA SER A 154 8.77 1.17 0.26
C SER A 154 8.94 2.30 -0.75
N PHE A 155 8.27 2.22 -1.90
CA PHE A 155 8.29 3.31 -2.89
C PHE A 155 7.54 4.54 -2.36
N ILE A 156 6.36 4.34 -1.77
CA ILE A 156 5.56 5.43 -1.18
C ILE A 156 6.30 6.10 -0.01
N GLU A 157 6.99 5.32 0.81
CA GLU A 157 7.86 5.85 1.86
C GLU A 157 8.95 6.76 1.28
N LYS A 158 9.66 6.30 0.24
CA LYS A 158 10.69 7.09 -0.44
C LYS A 158 10.13 8.35 -1.10
N VAL A 159 8.93 8.30 -1.66
CA VAL A 159 8.26 9.49 -2.20
C VAL A 159 8.03 10.53 -1.08
N TRP A 160 7.45 10.13 0.04
CA TRP A 160 7.13 11.05 1.15
C TRP A 160 8.36 11.56 1.92
N GLU A 161 9.45 10.79 1.99
CA GLU A 161 10.73 11.29 2.50
C GLU A 161 11.28 12.48 1.70
N ASN A 162 10.81 12.67 0.46
CA ASN A 162 11.32 13.67 -0.48
C ASN A 162 10.26 14.70 -0.90
N ILE A 163 9.21 14.83 -0.11
CA ILE A 163 8.25 15.95 -0.18
C ILE A 163 8.60 16.87 0.98
N VAL A 164 9.36 17.93 0.68
CA VAL A 164 9.83 18.92 1.66
C VAL A 164 8.74 19.95 1.98
#